data_AF-A0A8R7V3D7-F1
#
_entry.id   AF-A0A8R7V3D7-F1
#
_cell.length_a   1.000
_cell.length_b   1.000
_cell.length_c   1.000
_cell.angle_alpha   90.00
_cell.angle_beta   90.00
_cell.angle_gamma   90.00
#
_symmetry.space_group_name_H-M   'P 1'
#
loop_
_entity.id
_entity.type
_entity.pdbx_description
1 polymer ?
#
loop_
_entity_poly.entity_id
_entity_poly.type
_entity_poly.pdbx_seq_one_letter_code
_entity_poly.pdbx_strand_id
1 'polypeptide(L)'
;MTRSSVPSSMVIDERANAGGRDVEKKGAIAVLLEHQETDPGYYTDTVVKGIVLVLLTAGTDTSALTTEWAMALLVKHPEVMRKVRAEIDANVGMGRLVEESDITNLPYL
;
A
#
# COMPACT_ATOMS: atom_id res chain seq x y z
N MET A 1 6.06 -44.49 -44.78
CA MET A 1 5.56 -43.81 -43.56
C MET A 1 6.57 -42.75 -43.15
N THR A 2 6.42 -41.53 -43.68
CA THR A 2 7.27 -40.37 -43.35
C THR A 2 6.49 -39.47 -42.40
N ARG A 3 6.81 -39.50 -41.10
CA ARG A 3 6.22 -38.56 -40.13
C ARG A 3 6.78 -37.17 -40.40
N SER A 4 5.89 -36.29 -40.84
CA SER A 4 6.09 -34.84 -40.96
C SER A 4 6.54 -34.27 -39.61
N SER A 5 7.74 -33.71 -39.56
CA SER A 5 8.24 -32.93 -38.42
C SER A 5 7.63 -31.54 -38.48
N VAL A 6 6.75 -31.23 -37.53
CA VAL A 6 6.29 -29.87 -37.29
C VAL A 6 7.42 -29.12 -36.56
N PRO A 7 7.91 -27.98 -37.07
CA PRO A 7 8.98 -27.24 -36.43
C PRO A 7 8.53 -26.65 -35.08
N SER A 8 9.35 -26.81 -34.04
CA SER A 8 9.09 -26.41 -32.65
C SER A 8 8.96 -24.89 -32.41
N SER A 9 9.00 -24.06 -33.45
CA SER A 9 8.80 -22.61 -33.36
C SER A 9 7.33 -22.16 -33.43
N MET A 10 6.38 -23.09 -33.65
CA MET A 10 4.95 -22.76 -33.82
C MET A 10 4.12 -22.86 -32.52
N VAL A 11 4.69 -23.29 -31.39
CA VAL A 11 3.94 -23.56 -30.14
C VAL A 11 4.18 -22.49 -29.05
N ILE A 12 4.84 -21.38 -29.40
CA ILE A 12 5.16 -20.30 -28.46
C ILE A 12 4.74 -18.95 -29.04
N ASP A 13 3.50 -18.82 -29.50
CA ASP A 13 2.90 -17.51 -29.74
C ASP A 13 1.38 -17.47 -29.48
N GLU A 14 0.86 -18.34 -28.60
CA GLU A 14 -0.57 -18.38 -28.25
C GLU A 14 -0.81 -18.30 -26.72
N ARG A 15 -0.01 -17.45 -26.06
CA ARG A 15 -0.28 -16.94 -24.69
C ARG A 15 -0.22 -15.41 -24.66
N ALA A 16 -0.48 -14.76 -25.78
CA ALA A 16 -0.92 -13.37 -25.78
C ALA A 16 -2.40 -13.34 -25.38
N ASN A 17 -2.69 -12.57 -24.32
CA ASN A 17 -4.03 -12.12 -23.91
C ASN A 17 -4.82 -12.98 -22.91
N ALA A 18 -4.42 -12.94 -21.63
CA ALA A 18 -5.36 -12.90 -20.51
C ALA A 18 -4.64 -12.36 -19.27
N GLY A 19 -4.93 -11.12 -18.90
CA GLY A 19 -4.41 -10.50 -17.68
C GLY A 19 -4.24 -9.02 -17.90
N GLY A 20 -5.31 -8.25 -17.69
CA GLY A 20 -5.14 -6.85 -17.34
C GLY A 20 -4.14 -6.81 -16.18
N ARG A 21 -2.99 -6.20 -16.41
CA ARG A 21 -1.99 -6.01 -15.36
C ARG A 21 -2.59 -5.00 -14.39
N ASP A 22 -3.29 -5.51 -13.37
CA ASP A 22 -3.30 -4.83 -12.09
C ASP A 22 -1.83 -4.60 -11.75
N VAL A 23 -1.41 -3.33 -11.76
CA VAL A 23 -0.08 -2.97 -11.27
C VAL A 23 -0.13 -3.26 -9.78
N GLU A 24 0.31 -4.47 -9.41
CA GLU A 24 0.44 -4.88 -8.03
C GLU A 24 1.26 -3.81 -7.31
N LYS A 25 0.63 -3.10 -6.35
CA LYS A 25 1.28 -2.03 -5.60
C LYS A 25 2.39 -2.67 -4.76
N LYS A 26 3.63 -2.57 -5.23
CA LYS A 26 4.80 -3.09 -4.50
C LYS A 26 5.06 -2.24 -3.27
N GLY A 27 5.13 -2.89 -2.10
CA GLY A 27 5.56 -2.24 -0.87
C GLY A 27 7.05 -1.86 -0.93
N ALA A 28 7.47 -0.91 -0.08
CA ALA A 28 8.85 -0.43 -0.04
C ALA A 28 9.87 -1.57 0.16
N ILE A 29 9.55 -2.57 0.99
CA ILE A 29 10.42 -3.73 1.22
C ILE A 29 10.59 -4.55 -0.06
N ALA A 30 9.50 -4.83 -0.78
CA ALA A 30 9.55 -5.58 -2.03
C ALA A 30 10.42 -4.86 -3.07
N VAL A 31 10.28 -3.54 -3.17
CA VAL A 31 11.13 -2.71 -4.06
C VAL A 31 12.60 -2.82 -3.66
N LEU A 32 12.93 -2.75 -2.37
CA LEU A 32 14.32 -2.87 -1.91
C LEU A 32 14.92 -4.26 -2.19
N LEU A 33 14.13 -5.33 -2.07
CA LEU A 33 14.57 -6.69 -2.36
C LEU A 33 14.86 -6.89 -3.87
N GLU A 34 14.04 -6.32 -4.75
CA GLU A 34 14.31 -6.34 -6.21
C GLU A 34 15.62 -5.62 -6.56
N HIS A 35 15.92 -4.53 -5.84
CA HIS A 35 17.20 -3.82 -6.00
C HIS A 35 18.38 -4.63 -5.45
N GLN A 36 18.17 -5.41 -4.38
CA GLN A 36 19.17 -6.35 -3.86
C GLN A 36 19.52 -7.45 -4.86
N GLU A 37 18.55 -7.95 -5.64
CA GLU A 37 18.80 -8.91 -6.71
C GLU A 37 19.62 -8.29 -7.86
N THR A 38 19.42 -7.00 -8.13
CA THR A 38 20.07 -6.29 -9.25
C THR A 38 21.47 -5.77 -8.89
N ASP A 39 21.66 -5.26 -7.68
CA ASP A 39 22.94 -4.75 -7.17
C ASP A 39 23.16 -5.18 -5.70
N PRO A 40 23.57 -6.45 -5.48
CA PRO A 40 23.77 -6.99 -4.13
C PRO A 40 24.96 -6.36 -3.39
N GLY A 41 25.88 -5.70 -4.11
CA GLY A 41 27.04 -5.03 -3.52
C GLY A 41 26.65 -3.72 -2.83
N TYR A 42 25.69 -2.99 -3.40
CA TYR A 42 25.16 -1.77 -2.80
C TYR A 42 24.03 -2.07 -1.81
N TYR A 43 23.04 -2.89 -2.22
CA TYR A 43 21.87 -3.25 -1.40
C TYR A 43 22.16 -4.45 -0.50
N THR A 44 23.20 -4.35 0.31
CA THR A 44 23.51 -5.36 1.32
C THR A 44 22.36 -5.49 2.34
N ASP A 45 22.28 -6.63 3.02
CA ASP A 45 21.34 -6.83 4.14
C ASP A 45 21.34 -5.70 5.16
N THR A 46 22.52 -5.17 5.48
CA THR A 46 22.68 -4.08 6.44
C THR A 46 22.03 -2.78 5.92
N VAL A 47 22.21 -2.49 4.63
CA VAL A 47 21.62 -1.31 3.98
C VAL A 47 20.11 -1.45 3.91
N VAL A 48 19.60 -2.59 3.44
CA VAL A 48 18.15 -2.85 3.34
C VAL A 48 17.50 -2.77 4.72
N LYS A 49 18.06 -3.45 5.74
CA LYS A 49 17.56 -3.39 7.12
C LYS A 49 17.63 -1.97 7.69
N GLY A 50 18.69 -1.23 7.41
CA GLY A 50 18.86 0.16 7.83
C GLY A 50 17.78 1.08 7.25
N ILE A 51 17.50 0.98 5.95
CA ILE A 51 16.45 1.77 5.29
C ILE A 51 15.08 1.43 5.87
N VAL A 52 14.76 0.15 6.02
CA VAL A 52 13.48 -0.29 6.61
C VAL A 52 13.33 0.22 8.05
N LEU A 53 14.39 0.16 8.85
CA LEU A 53 14.38 0.67 10.21
C LEU A 53 14.10 2.17 10.25
N VAL A 54 14.80 2.96 9.42
CA VAL A 54 14.60 4.42 9.33
C VAL A 54 13.17 4.76 8.90
N LEU A 55 12.63 4.04 7.91
CA LEU A 55 11.27 4.27 7.42
C LEU A 55 10.23 4.02 8.53
N LEU A 56 10.38 2.91 9.27
CA LEU A 56 9.46 2.55 10.35
C LEU A 56 9.56 3.51 11.54
N THR A 57 10.77 3.86 11.98
CA THR A 57 10.94 4.75 13.14
C THR A 57 10.47 6.16 12.84
N ALA A 58 10.85 6.72 11.68
CA ALA A 58 10.42 8.05 11.27
C ALA A 58 8.89 8.16 11.11
N GLY A 59 8.24 7.11 10.59
CA GLY A 59 6.79 7.08 10.42
C GLY A 59 6.00 6.80 11.70
N THR A 60 6.53 5.99 12.63
CA THR A 60 5.78 5.55 13.81
C THR A 60 5.66 6.65 14.86
N ASP A 61 6.78 7.22 15.31
CA ASP A 61 6.77 8.17 16.43
C ASP A 61 5.99 9.45 16.07
N THR A 62 6.18 9.94 14.85
CA THR A 62 5.49 11.14 14.35
C THR A 62 3.98 10.90 14.24
N SER A 63 3.55 9.81 13.60
CA SER A 63 2.13 9.49 13.41
C SER A 63 1.43 9.18 14.73
N ALA A 64 2.10 8.47 15.65
CA ALA A 64 1.57 8.16 16.97
C ALA A 64 1.30 9.45 17.77
N LEU A 65 2.28 10.36 17.84
CA LEU A 65 2.12 11.64 18.52
C LEU A 65 1.02 12.50 17.89
N THR A 66 0.96 12.60 16.56
CA THR A 66 -0.11 13.35 15.88
C THR A 66 -1.48 12.78 16.20
N THR A 67 -1.64 11.45 16.17
CA THR A 67 -2.92 10.80 16.49
C THR A 67 -3.29 10.97 17.95
N GLU A 68 -2.32 10.87 18.86
CA GLU A 68 -2.52 11.10 20.30
C GLU A 68 -3.04 12.52 20.56
N TRP A 69 -2.37 13.53 20.00
CA TRP A 69 -2.82 14.93 20.13
C TRP A 69 -4.17 15.18 19.47
N ALA A 70 -4.42 14.61 18.30
CA ALA A 70 -5.72 14.72 17.63
C ALA A 70 -6.85 14.17 18.52
N MET A 71 -6.68 12.97 19.08
CA MET A 71 -7.67 12.37 19.99
C MET A 71 -7.83 13.17 21.29
N ALA A 72 -6.73 13.65 21.88
CA ALA A 72 -6.77 14.49 23.08
C ALA A 72 -7.55 15.80 22.84
N LEU A 73 -7.34 16.44 21.69
CA LEU A 73 -8.06 17.65 21.30
C LEU A 73 -9.54 17.37 21.05
N LEU A 74 -9.88 16.28 20.35
CA LEU A 74 -11.28 15.91 20.10
C LEU A 74 -12.05 15.66 21.41
N VAL A 75 -11.47 14.92 22.36
CA VAL A 75 -12.11 14.66 23.65
C VAL A 75 -12.27 15.95 24.48
N LYS A 76 -11.31 16.87 24.38
CA LYS A 76 -11.38 18.18 25.06
C LYS A 76 -12.43 19.13 24.44
N HIS A 77 -12.75 18.95 23.16
CA HIS A 77 -13.64 19.81 22.37
C HIS A 77 -14.85 19.02 21.83
N PRO A 78 -15.84 18.70 22.69
CA PRO A 78 -16.94 17.79 22.34
C PRO A 78 -17.80 18.27 21.17
N GLU A 79 -17.92 19.58 20.96
CA GLU A 79 -18.60 20.18 19.82
C GLU A 79 -17.90 19.88 18.48
N VAL A 80 -16.57 19.82 18.48
CA VAL A 80 -15.76 19.44 17.31
C VAL A 80 -15.88 17.92 17.09
N MET A 81 -15.74 17.13 18.15
CA MET A 81 -15.91 15.67 18.10
C MET A 81 -17.28 15.25 17.53
N ARG A 82 -18.35 15.96 17.92
CA ARG A 82 -19.70 15.71 17.39
C ARG A 82 -19.78 15.98 15.88
N LYS A 83 -19.08 17.00 15.38
CA LYS A 83 -19.06 17.31 13.94
C LYS A 83 -18.32 16.24 13.15
N VAL A 84 -17.13 15.83 13.60
CA VAL A 84 -16.37 14.72 12.97
C VAL A 84 -17.21 13.45 12.93
N ARG A 85 -17.83 13.09 14.05
CA ARG A 85 -18.70 11.90 14.11
C ARG A 85 -19.88 12.00 13.15
N ALA A 86 -20.56 13.14 13.12
CA ALA A 86 -21.69 13.34 12.22
C ALA A 86 -21.28 13.24 10.73
N GLU A 87 -20.09 13.70 10.37
CA GLU A 87 -19.56 13.55 9.00
C GLU A 87 -19.29 12.07 8.67
N ILE A 88 -18.63 11.34 9.57
CA ILE A 88 -18.36 9.90 9.37
C ILE A 88 -19.67 9.11 9.29
N ASP A 89 -20.62 9.36 10.20
CA ASP A 89 -21.92 8.68 10.22
C ASP A 89 -22.74 8.96 8.95
N ALA A 90 -22.61 10.16 8.36
CA ALA A 90 -23.31 10.53 7.14
C ALA A 90 -22.71 9.91 5.87
N ASN A 91 -21.38 9.83 5.79
CA ASN A 91 -20.67 9.40 4.57
C ASN A 91 -20.31 7.91 4.56
N VAL A 92 -19.99 7.34 5.73
CA VAL A 92 -19.55 5.93 5.88
C VAL A 92 -20.66 5.08 6.51
N GLY A 93 -21.42 5.66 7.44
CA GLY A 93 -22.43 4.96 8.22
C GLY A 93 -21.86 4.11 9.35
N MET A 94 -22.72 3.34 10.02
CA MET A 94 -22.36 2.53 11.21
C MET A 94 -22.13 1.04 10.90
N GLY A 95 -22.26 0.62 9.63
CA GLY A 95 -22.24 -0.79 9.23
C GLY A 95 -20.85 -1.35 8.91
N ARG A 96 -19.83 -0.49 8.81
CA ARG A 96 -18.44 -0.87 8.48
C ARG A 96 -17.45 0.16 9.03
N LEU A 97 -16.16 -0.20 9.01
CA LEU A 97 -15.07 0.72 9.30
C LEU A 97 -14.80 1.65 8.11
N VAL A 98 -14.15 2.77 8.41
CA VAL A 98 -13.66 3.73 7.41
C VAL A 98 -12.59 3.05 6.55
N GLU A 99 -12.69 3.23 5.24
CA GLU A 99 -11.70 2.76 4.26
C GLU A 99 -10.97 3.95 3.62
N GLU A 100 -9.83 3.71 2.99
CA GLU A 100 -9.02 4.75 2.34
C GLU A 100 -9.80 5.50 1.24
N SER A 101 -10.70 4.80 0.55
CA SER A 101 -11.57 5.38 -0.48
C SER A 101 -12.54 6.44 0.08
N ASP A 102 -12.92 6.33 1.37
CA ASP A 102 -13.87 7.24 2.01
C ASP A 102 -13.27 8.61 2.34
N ILE A 103 -11.93 8.69 2.50
CA ILE A 103 -11.24 9.92 2.94
C ILE A 103 -11.58 11.11 2.04
N THR A 104 -11.78 10.87 0.74
CA THR A 104 -12.18 11.91 -0.22
C THR A 104 -13.54 12.54 0.08
N ASN A 105 -14.41 11.84 0.83
CA ASN A 105 -15.73 12.30 1.24
C ASN A 105 -15.78 12.78 2.71
N LEU A 106 -14.64 12.85 3.40
CA LEU A 106 -14.53 13.28 4.80
C LEU A 106 -13.69 14.56 4.92
N PRO A 107 -14.11 15.71 4.36
CA PRO A 107 -13.31 16.93 4.33
C PRO A 107 -13.17 17.66 5.67
N TYR A 108 -13.99 17.34 6.68
CA TYR A 108 -13.88 17.91 8.02
C TYR A 108 -12.89 17.13 8.90
N LEU A 109 -12.76 15.83 8.68
CA LEU A 109 -11.73 14.97 9.28
C LEU A 109 -10.34 15.27 8.67
#